data_AF-A0AA40DT43-F1
#
_entry.id   AF-A0AA40DT43-F1
#
_cell.length_a   1.000
_cell.length_b   1.000
_cell.length_c   1.000
_cell.angle_alpha   90.00
_cell.angle_beta   90.00
_cell.angle_gamma   90.00
#
_symmetry.space_group_name_H-M   'P 1'
#
loop_
_entity.id
_entity.type
_entity.pdbx_description
1 polymer ?
#
loop_
_entity_poly.entity_id
_entity_poly.type
_entity_poly.pdbx_seq_one_letter_code
_entity_poly.pdbx_strand_id
1 'polypeptide(L)'
;MVEIPEVLNSQETLEFFGFRPDAAKTIFESWEELQQTPGQLGQCENILTAAERYITRMADVEDAWLPTHNWRQALVKMGINSDLTDAILDDNFDEIRKTASASAWVIDTFRTSWEFLEGLDKRIRCKEDEMDRLALPHSI
;
A
#
# COMPACT_ATOMS: atom_id res chain seq x y z
N MET A 1 2.40 -11.88 12.15
CA MET A 1 1.10 -11.28 12.49
C MET A 1 1.17 -9.85 12.00
N VAL A 2 0.32 -9.48 11.06
CA VAL A 2 0.29 -8.11 10.52
C VAL A 2 -0.73 -7.34 11.37
N GLU A 3 -0.27 -6.30 12.06
CA GLU A 3 -1.13 -5.44 12.86
C GLU A 3 -1.73 -4.33 11.99
N ILE A 4 -2.95 -3.90 12.30
CA ILE A 4 -3.58 -2.79 11.57
C ILE A 4 -2.81 -1.52 11.93
N PRO A 5 -2.32 -0.74 10.95
CA PRO A 5 -1.54 0.47 11.22
C PRO A 5 -2.40 1.55 11.88
N GLU A 6 -1.84 2.24 12.88
CA GLU A 6 -2.49 3.38 13.54
C GLU A 6 -2.45 4.65 12.68
N VAL A 7 -1.42 4.79 11.84
CA VAL A 7 -1.20 5.96 10.98
C VAL A 7 -1.19 5.53 9.51
N LEU A 8 -2.07 6.12 8.70
CA LEU A 8 -2.19 5.76 7.28
C LEU A 8 -0.90 6.00 6.49
N ASN A 9 -0.24 7.15 6.66
CA ASN A 9 1.02 7.45 5.99
C ASN A 9 2.21 7.02 6.85
N SER A 10 2.53 5.73 6.83
CA SER A 10 3.57 5.12 7.67
C SER A 10 4.27 3.97 6.96
N GLN A 11 5.42 3.55 7.49
CA GLN A 11 6.10 2.34 7.03
C GLN A 11 5.25 1.09 7.31
N GLU A 12 4.56 1.06 8.44
CA GLU A 12 3.70 -0.02 8.90
C GLU A 12 2.54 -0.26 7.91
N THR A 13 1.97 0.81 7.34
CA THR A 13 0.96 0.69 6.27
C THR A 13 1.51 0.01 5.02
N LEU A 14 2.76 0.32 4.65
CA LEU A 14 3.41 -0.32 3.49
C LEU A 14 3.68 -1.80 3.74
N GLU A 15 4.11 -2.16 4.95
CA GLU A 15 4.26 -3.56 5.36
C GLU A 15 2.91 -4.28 5.41
N PHE A 16 1.86 -3.61 5.89
CA PHE A 16 0.48 -4.12 5.89
C PHE A 16 0.00 -4.45 4.47
N PHE A 17 0.36 -3.62 3.48
CA PHE A 17 0.04 -3.88 2.08
C PHE A 17 0.76 -5.09 1.50
N GLY A 18 1.88 -5.51 2.10
CA GLY A 18 2.63 -6.67 1.66
C GLY A 18 4.01 -6.36 1.12
N PHE A 19 4.54 -5.14 1.35
CA PHE A 19 5.96 -4.92 1.16
C PHE A 19 6.80 -5.66 2.20
N ARG A 20 8.03 -6.01 1.81
CA ARG A 20 9.07 -6.36 2.77
C ARG A 20 9.54 -5.11 3.54
N PRO A 21 10.03 -5.27 4.78
CA PRO A 21 10.47 -4.13 5.60
C PRO A 21 11.54 -3.24 4.94
N ASP A 22 12.46 -3.82 4.16
CA ASP A 22 13.49 -3.06 3.45
C ASP A 22 12.91 -2.16 2.35
N ALA A 23 11.96 -2.68 1.57
CA ALA A 23 11.28 -1.92 0.54
C ALA A 23 10.34 -0.86 1.15
N ALA A 24 9.56 -1.25 2.17
CA ALA A 24 8.67 -0.34 2.90
C ALA A 24 9.44 0.87 3.46
N LYS A 25 10.56 0.61 4.14
CA LYS A 25 11.45 1.66 4.65
C LYS A 25 11.95 2.58 3.54
N THR A 26 12.45 2.01 2.43
CA THR A 26 12.96 2.80 1.28
C THR A 26 11.89 3.72 0.70
N ILE A 27 10.66 3.24 0.56
CA ILE A 27 9.54 4.02 0.04
C ILE A 27 9.15 5.13 1.02
N PHE A 28 9.08 4.80 2.31
CA PHE A 28 8.73 5.76 3.36
C PHE A 28 9.74 6.90 3.46
N GLU A 29 11.04 6.58 3.53
CA GLU A 29 12.11 7.60 3.56
C GLU A 29 12.06 8.50 2.31
N SER A 30 11.89 7.91 1.12
CA SER A 30 11.74 8.68 -0.12
C SER A 30 10.47 9.56 -0.11
N TRP A 31 9.38 9.12 0.50
CA TRP A 31 8.16 9.90 0.61
C TRP A 31 8.32 11.06 1.60
N GLU A 32 8.94 10.84 2.76
CA GLU A 32 9.23 11.89 3.74
C GLU A 32 10.11 13.01 3.15
N GLU A 33 11.14 12.66 2.39
CA GLU A 33 12.00 13.64 1.69
C GLU A 33 11.21 14.52 0.72
N LEU A 34 10.23 13.93 0.01
CA LEU A 34 9.35 14.66 -0.91
C LEU A 34 8.40 15.60 -0.17
N GLN A 35 7.93 15.24 1.03
CA GLN A 35 7.08 16.12 1.86
C GLN A 35 7.85 17.37 2.32
N GLN A 36 9.14 17.25 2.57
CA GLN A 36 9.98 18.32 3.08
C GLN A 36 10.47 19.30 2.00
N THR A 37 10.30 18.97 0.71
CA THR A 37 10.84 19.78 -0.40
C THR A 37 9.83 20.84 -0.87
N PRO A 38 10.09 22.15 -0.64
CA PRO A 38 9.15 23.21 -1.03
C PRO A 38 9.02 23.32 -2.55
N GLY A 39 7.78 23.41 -3.05
CA GLY A 39 7.50 23.65 -4.47
C GLY A 39 7.49 22.40 -5.36
N GLN A 40 7.69 21.21 -4.81
CA GLN A 40 7.38 19.96 -5.50
C GLN A 40 5.92 19.57 -5.27
N LEU A 41 5.29 18.93 -6.27
CA LEU A 41 3.94 18.35 -6.21
C LEU A 41 3.75 17.32 -5.06
N GLY A 42 4.84 16.94 -4.38
CA GLY A 42 4.87 15.92 -3.33
C GLY A 42 4.07 16.26 -2.06
N GLN A 43 3.82 17.54 -1.76
CA GLN A 43 3.18 17.97 -0.49
C GLN A 43 1.74 17.46 -0.28
N CYS A 44 1.10 16.87 -1.30
CA CYS A 44 -0.26 16.32 -1.21
C CYS A 44 -0.35 14.83 -1.55
N GLU A 45 0.78 14.16 -1.81
CA GLU A 45 0.77 12.73 -2.16
C GLU A 45 0.72 11.88 -0.90
N ASN A 46 -0.22 10.94 -0.84
CA ASN A 46 -0.25 9.93 0.22
C ASN A 46 0.78 8.82 -0.04
N ILE A 47 1.02 7.99 0.98
CA ILE A 47 2.01 6.91 0.92
C ILE A 47 1.65 5.86 -0.14
N LEU A 48 0.36 5.67 -0.47
CA LEU A 48 -0.06 4.78 -1.57
C LEU A 48 0.48 5.28 -2.91
N THR A 49 0.43 6.58 -3.18
CA THR A 49 0.98 7.14 -4.43
C THR A 49 2.50 6.94 -4.52
N ALA A 50 3.21 7.02 -3.40
CA ALA A 50 4.64 6.67 -3.34
C ALA A 50 4.88 5.19 -3.63
N ALA A 51 4.07 4.29 -3.07
CA ALA A 51 4.11 2.86 -3.33
C ALA A 51 3.87 2.53 -4.82
N GLU A 52 2.82 3.10 -5.42
CA GLU A 52 2.48 2.87 -6.83
C GLU A 52 3.62 3.29 -7.77
N ARG A 53 4.25 4.45 -7.50
CA ARG A 53 5.42 4.91 -8.26
C ARG A 53 6.62 3.98 -8.08
N TYR A 54 6.87 3.52 -6.86
CA TYR A 54 7.94 2.56 -6.61
C TYR A 54 7.73 1.27 -7.40
N ILE A 55 6.52 0.70 -7.35
CA ILE A 55 6.16 -0.52 -8.09
C ILE A 55 6.34 -0.29 -9.59
N THR A 56 5.82 0.81 -10.12
CA THR A 56 5.95 1.16 -11.54
C THR A 56 7.42 1.23 -11.97
N ARG A 57 8.28 1.88 -11.17
CA ARG A 57 9.72 1.95 -11.44
C ARG A 57 10.40 0.58 -11.40
N MET A 58 9.95 -0.34 -10.55
CA MET A 58 10.50 -1.70 -10.50
C MET A 58 9.98 -2.56 -11.65
N ALA A 59 8.73 -2.36 -12.07
CA ALA A 59 8.15 -2.99 -13.25
C ALA A 59 8.87 -2.60 -14.54
N ASP A 60 9.34 -1.35 -14.66
CA ASP A 60 10.18 -0.91 -15.80
C ASP A 60 11.49 -1.71 -15.92
N VAL A 61 12.00 -2.25 -14.81
CA VAL A 61 13.20 -3.10 -14.79
C VAL A 61 12.82 -4.56 -15.07
N GLU A 62 11.82 -5.07 -14.37
CA GLU A 62 11.38 -6.47 -14.48
C GLU A 62 9.91 -6.60 -14.08
N ASP A 63 9.04 -6.85 -15.07
CA ASP A 63 7.63 -7.19 -14.86
C ASP A 63 7.28 -8.55 -15.49
N ALA A 64 6.21 -9.16 -14.99
CA ALA A 64 5.70 -10.43 -15.48
C ALA A 64 4.26 -10.27 -15.97
N TRP A 65 3.99 -10.74 -17.19
CA TRP A 65 2.66 -10.72 -17.81
C TRP A 65 2.33 -12.07 -18.43
N LEU A 66 3.31 -12.70 -19.08
CA LEU A 66 3.11 -14.00 -19.71
C LEU A 66 3.35 -15.15 -18.72
N PRO A 67 2.74 -16.34 -18.93
CA PRO A 67 3.00 -17.53 -18.11
C PRO A 67 4.47 -17.98 -18.10
N THR A 68 5.21 -17.65 -19.16
CA THR A 68 6.64 -17.96 -19.30
C THR A 68 7.55 -16.98 -18.55
N HIS A 69 7.03 -15.85 -18.07
CA HIS A 69 7.81 -14.89 -17.29
C HIS A 69 8.03 -15.40 -15.87
N ASN A 70 9.12 -14.96 -15.24
CA ASN A 70 9.40 -15.29 -13.85
C ASN A 70 8.63 -14.36 -12.90
N TRP A 71 7.35 -14.66 -12.69
CA TRP A 71 6.47 -13.85 -11.84
C TRP A 71 6.98 -13.67 -10.42
N ARG A 72 7.49 -14.75 -9.81
CA ARG A 72 8.03 -14.69 -8.45
C ARG A 72 9.21 -13.72 -8.38
N GLN A 73 10.10 -13.75 -9.37
CA GLN A 73 11.23 -12.84 -9.40
C GLN A 73 10.77 -11.39 -9.60
N ALA A 74 9.81 -11.12 -10.49
CA ALA A 74 9.25 -9.78 -10.68
C ALA A 74 8.65 -9.23 -9.38
N LEU A 75 7.82 -10.01 -8.67
CA LEU A 75 7.23 -9.61 -7.38
C LEU A 75 8.30 -9.35 -6.30
N VAL A 76 9.33 -10.21 -6.23
CA VAL A 76 10.46 -10.02 -5.30
C VAL A 76 11.25 -8.75 -5.63
N LYS A 77 11.44 -8.43 -6.91
CA LYS A 77 12.11 -7.20 -7.37
C LYS A 77 11.31 -5.95 -7.04
N MET A 78 9.98 -6.04 -7.07
CA MET A 78 9.06 -5.00 -6.60
C MET A 78 9.05 -4.87 -5.07
N GLY A 79 9.84 -5.65 -4.33
CA GLY A 79 9.90 -5.55 -2.88
C GLY A 79 8.76 -6.23 -2.15
N ILE A 80 7.97 -7.06 -2.84
CA ILE A 80 6.81 -7.76 -2.25
C ILE A 80 7.28 -8.92 -1.37
N ASN A 81 6.58 -9.12 -0.25
CA ASN A 81 6.84 -10.18 0.70
C ASN A 81 6.36 -11.54 0.17
N SER A 82 6.75 -12.62 0.86
CA SER A 82 6.39 -13.98 0.46
C SER A 82 4.88 -14.19 0.48
N ASP A 83 4.18 -13.66 1.48
CA ASP A 83 2.77 -13.95 1.73
C ASP A 83 1.89 -13.43 0.59
N LEU A 84 2.09 -12.17 0.18
CA LEU A 84 1.38 -11.61 -0.98
C LEU A 84 1.87 -12.25 -2.29
N THR A 85 3.16 -12.57 -2.39
CA THR A 85 3.69 -13.27 -3.57
C THR A 85 3.00 -14.62 -3.77
N ASP A 86 2.87 -15.40 -2.70
CA ASP A 86 2.25 -16.71 -2.74
C ASP A 86 0.74 -16.62 -2.98
N ALA A 87 0.07 -15.59 -2.45
CA ALA A 87 -1.33 -15.31 -2.74
C ALA A 87 -1.59 -14.95 -4.22
N ILE A 88 -0.73 -14.12 -4.82
CA ILE A 88 -0.82 -13.77 -6.25
C ILE A 88 -0.52 -15.00 -7.13
N LEU A 89 0.39 -15.89 -6.69
CA LEU A 89 0.81 -17.07 -7.44
C LEU A 89 0.00 -18.33 -7.16
N ASP A 90 -1.11 -18.23 -6.43
CA ASP A 90 -1.96 -19.38 -6.14
C ASP A 90 -2.56 -19.94 -7.45
N ASP A 91 -2.28 -21.23 -7.70
CA ASP A 91 -2.68 -21.96 -8.91
C ASP A 91 -4.21 -21.99 -9.09
N ASN A 92 -5.00 -21.83 -8.02
CA ASN A 92 -6.45 -21.76 -8.10
C ASN A 92 -6.95 -20.50 -8.84
N PHE A 93 -6.12 -19.47 -8.94
CA PHE A 93 -6.44 -18.19 -9.58
C PHE A 93 -5.61 -17.96 -10.86
N ASP A 94 -4.97 -19.00 -11.41
CA ASP A 94 -4.04 -18.88 -12.54
C ASP A 94 -4.66 -18.21 -13.78
N GLU A 95 -5.93 -18.52 -14.09
CA GLU A 95 -6.65 -17.90 -15.21
C GLU A 95 -6.91 -16.41 -14.99
N ILE A 96 -7.23 -16.02 -13.75
CA ILE A 96 -7.45 -14.62 -13.39
C ILE A 96 -6.11 -13.88 -13.41
N ARG A 97 -5.09 -14.45 -12.78
CA ARG A 97 -3.73 -13.90 -12.71
C ARG A 97 -3.19 -13.49 -14.09
N LYS A 98 -3.46 -14.26 -15.14
CA LYS A 98 -3.02 -13.99 -16.52
C LYS A 98 -3.71 -12.80 -17.21
N THR A 99 -4.70 -12.17 -16.58
CA THR A 99 -5.42 -11.02 -17.18
C THR A 99 -4.69 -9.69 -17.01
N ALA A 100 -3.68 -9.62 -16.15
CA ALA A 100 -2.91 -8.41 -15.85
C ALA A 100 -1.43 -8.73 -15.57
N SER A 101 -0.57 -7.71 -15.43
CA SER A 101 0.83 -7.89 -15.01
C SER A 101 0.93 -8.17 -13.51
N ALA A 102 2.07 -8.68 -13.07
CA ALA A 102 2.44 -8.72 -11.66
C ALA A 102 2.33 -7.33 -11.02
N SER A 103 2.83 -6.29 -11.67
CA SER A 103 2.71 -4.91 -11.18
C SER A 103 1.24 -4.46 -11.02
N ALA A 104 0.38 -4.79 -11.98
CA ALA A 104 -1.04 -4.45 -11.92
C ALA A 104 -1.75 -5.14 -10.76
N TRP A 105 -1.48 -6.44 -10.52
CA TRP A 105 -2.04 -7.18 -9.39
C TRP A 105 -1.62 -6.61 -8.03
N VAL A 106 -0.35 -6.23 -7.90
CA VAL A 106 0.16 -5.62 -6.67
C VAL A 106 -0.53 -4.27 -6.43
N ILE A 107 -0.58 -3.40 -7.45
CA ILE A 107 -1.20 -2.07 -7.33
C ILE A 107 -2.69 -2.19 -6.97
N ASP A 108 -3.43 -3.10 -7.62
CA ASP A 108 -4.85 -3.33 -7.34
C ASP A 108 -5.09 -3.82 -5.91
N THR A 109 -4.24 -4.74 -5.45
CA THR A 109 -4.27 -5.24 -4.07
C THR A 109 -4.03 -4.12 -3.05
N PHE A 110 -3.09 -3.22 -3.35
CA PHE A 110 -2.75 -2.11 -2.47
C PHE A 110 -3.84 -1.05 -2.43
N ARG A 111 -4.46 -0.74 -3.58
CA ARG A 111 -5.62 0.15 -3.64
C ARG A 111 -6.77 -0.36 -2.80
N THR A 112 -7.10 -1.64 -2.95
CA THR A 112 -8.14 -2.30 -2.13
C THR A 112 -7.82 -2.21 -0.65
N SER A 113 -6.57 -2.46 -0.27
CA SER A 113 -6.12 -2.40 1.12
C SER A 113 -6.15 -0.97 1.67
N TRP A 114 -5.78 0.02 0.85
CA TRP A 114 -5.85 1.43 1.20
C TRP A 114 -7.28 1.91 1.40
N GLU A 115 -8.20 1.55 0.50
CA GLU A 115 -9.63 1.87 0.62
C GLU A 115 -10.21 1.29 1.92
N PHE A 116 -9.81 0.08 2.28
CA PHE A 116 -10.19 -0.53 3.55
C PHE A 116 -9.68 0.28 4.75
N LEU A 117 -8.39 0.64 4.79
CA LEU A 117 -7.80 1.41 5.87
C LEU A 117 -8.39 2.83 5.98
N GLU A 118 -8.59 3.53 4.86
CA GLU A 118 -9.27 4.82 4.85
C GLU A 118 -10.71 4.70 5.38
N GLY A 119 -11.41 3.63 5.02
CA GLY A 119 -12.76 3.35 5.50
C GLY A 119 -12.80 3.14 7.02
N LEU A 120 -11.78 2.48 7.58
CA LEU A 120 -11.63 2.32 9.03
C LEU A 120 -11.30 3.65 9.72
N ASP A 121 -10.30 4.38 9.23
CA ASP A 121 -9.89 5.69 9.80
C ASP A 121 -11.07 6.67 9.83
N LYS A 122 -11.84 6.78 8.73
CA LYS A 122 -13.05 7.62 8.67
C LYS A 122 -14.09 7.22 9.74
N ARG A 123 -14.29 5.92 9.97
CA ARG A 123 -15.25 5.43 10.98
C ARG A 123 -14.77 5.67 12.40
N ILE A 124 -13.47 5.54 12.65
CA ILE A 124 -12.86 5.82 13.96
C ILE A 124 -13.02 7.31 14.28
N ARG A 125 -12.59 8.20 13.39
CA ARG A 125 -12.73 9.66 13.57
C ARG A 125 -14.18 10.08 13.77
N CYS A 126 -15.12 9.51 13.02
CA CYS A 126 -16.55 9.81 13.19
C CYS A 126 -17.05 9.45 14.60
N LYS A 127 -16.58 8.34 15.17
CA LYS A 127 -16.95 7.94 16.54
C LYS A 127 -16.28 8.80 17.60
N GLU A 128 -15.02 9.18 17.40
CA GLU A 128 -14.30 10.12 18.27
C GLU A 128 -15.03 11.47 18.32
N ASP A 129 -15.41 12.01 17.16
CA ASP A 129 -16.20 13.24 17.06
C ASP A 129 -17.56 13.13 17.76
N GLU A 130 -18.25 12.00 17.64
CA GLU A 130 -19.52 11.74 18.34
C GLU A 130 -19.32 11.69 19.86
N MET A 131 -18.27 11.01 20.33
CA MET A 131 -17.94 10.92 21.75
C MET A 131 -17.57 12.28 22.34
N ASP A 132 -16.76 13.07 21.64
CA ASP A 132 -16.37 14.42 22.07
C ASP A 132 -17.58 15.36 22.16
N ARG A 133 -18.53 15.25 21.22
CA ARG A 133 -19.79 16.02 21.25
C ARG A 133 -20.67 15.65 22.44
N LEU A 134 -20.67 14.37 22.85
CA LEU A 134 -21.45 13.90 24.02
C LEU A 134 -20.76 14.23 25.35
N ALA A 135 -19.43 14.42 25.35
CA ALA A 135 -18.66 14.76 26.55
C ALA A 135 -18.68 16.26 26.90
N LEU A 136 -19.15 17.15 26.01
CA LEU A 136 -19.32 18.56 26.30
C LEU A 136 -20.53 18.79 27.24
N PRO A 137 -20.33 19.27 28.49
CA PRO A 137 -21.44 19.60 29.37
C PRO A 137 -22.25 20.74 28.74
N HIS A 138 -23.57 20.57 28.68
CA HIS A 138 -24.49 21.66 28.35
C HIS A 138 -24.37 22.74 29.43
N SER A 139 -23.51 23.73 29.19
CA SER A 139 -23.52 24.99 29.92
C SER A 139 -24.83 25.71 29.58
N ILE A 140 -25.81 25.58 30.47
CA ILE A 140 -27.03 26.41 30.53
C ILE A 140 -26.71 27.66 31.33
#